data_AF-A0A954PJI3-F1
#
_entry.id   AF-A0A954PJI3-F1
#
_cell.length_a   1.000
_cell.length_b   1.000
_cell.length_c   1.000
_cell.angle_alpha   90.00
_cell.angle_beta   90.00
_cell.angle_gamma   90.00
#
_symmetry.space_group_name_H-M   'P 1'
#
loop_
_entity.id
_entity.type
_entity.pdbx_description
1 polymer ?
#
loop_
_entity_poly.entity_id
_entity_poly.type
_entity_poly.pdbx_seq_one_letter_code
_entity_poly.pdbx_strand_id
1 'polypeptide(L)'
;QLYSQLDSQLRSQLDSQLHSQLDSQLRSQLYSQLDSQLDSQLYSQLRSQLYSQPWYVGCWWRAWSGWYLGAKKLGVRFDNQALDLFVDWNEMASCWCAYEGLCVVSRNPVDVHWQDGELHNDSGMSVRYADGWGVYSLAGVAVDQQIVESPETQTIEQIQKEDNEEVKRIRIERFGWERYLREVNASVVDSRINEIEGTHEGLFATPDGMRAFVGRCRSTGRVYFLEVEPSIQTCEQAQVWMRGGRQDLTCIGAS
;
A
#
# COMPACT_ATOMS: atom_id res chain seq x y z
N GLN A 1 -23.52 -28.03 -48.79
CA GLN A 1 -22.88 -26.70 -48.79
C GLN A 1 -23.82 -25.59 -48.33
N LEU A 2 -25.04 -25.47 -48.88
CA LEU A 2 -26.00 -24.44 -48.43
C LEU A 2 -26.38 -24.57 -46.94
N TYR A 3 -26.67 -25.78 -46.46
CA TYR A 3 -27.06 -26.04 -45.07
C TYR A 3 -25.99 -25.69 -44.04
N SER A 4 -24.72 -25.99 -44.33
CA SER A 4 -23.60 -25.70 -43.42
C SER A 4 -23.26 -24.21 -43.35
N GLN A 5 -23.48 -23.47 -44.44
CA GLN A 5 -23.32 -22.01 -44.45
C GLN A 5 -24.48 -21.31 -43.74
N LEU A 6 -25.70 -21.82 -43.90
CA LEU A 6 -26.87 -21.27 -43.22
C LEU A 6 -26.78 -21.49 -41.71
N ASP A 7 -26.39 -22.69 -41.26
CA ASP A 7 -26.23 -23.02 -39.83
C ASP A 7 -25.10 -22.21 -39.17
N SER A 8 -23.96 -22.03 -39.85
CA SER A 8 -22.84 -21.26 -39.30
C SER A 8 -23.16 -19.77 -39.19
N GLN A 9 -23.86 -19.19 -40.18
CA GLN A 9 -24.29 -17.80 -40.14
C GLN A 9 -25.37 -17.56 -39.09
N LEU A 10 -26.36 -18.45 -38.98
CA LEU A 10 -27.40 -18.33 -37.96
C LEU A 10 -26.81 -18.44 -36.56
N ARG A 11 -25.93 -19.42 -36.31
CA ARG A 11 -25.26 -19.57 -35.02
C ARG A 11 -24.39 -18.37 -34.68
N SER A 12 -23.57 -17.87 -35.61
CA SER A 12 -22.69 -16.74 -35.32
C SER A 12 -23.48 -15.45 -35.06
N GLN A 13 -24.58 -15.23 -35.80
CA GLN A 13 -25.41 -14.06 -35.61
C GLN A 13 -26.25 -14.15 -34.33
N LEU A 14 -26.86 -15.30 -34.05
CA LEU A 14 -27.59 -15.46 -32.78
C LEU A 14 -26.66 -15.33 -31.60
N ASP A 15 -25.49 -15.98 -31.64
CA ASP A 15 -24.56 -15.99 -30.51
C ASP A 15 -23.94 -14.61 -30.27
N SER A 16 -23.49 -13.93 -31.34
CA SER A 16 -22.97 -12.56 -31.20
C SER A 16 -24.03 -11.55 -30.76
N GLN A 17 -25.27 -11.66 -31.24
CA GLN A 17 -26.34 -10.74 -30.84
C GLN A 17 -26.85 -11.04 -29.43
N LEU A 18 -27.06 -12.31 -29.06
CA LEU A 18 -27.44 -12.65 -27.69
C LEU A 18 -26.33 -12.28 -26.71
N HIS A 19 -25.08 -12.69 -26.95
CA HIS A 19 -23.98 -12.35 -26.03
C HIS A 19 -23.78 -10.85 -25.93
N SER A 20 -23.72 -10.11 -27.04
CA SER A 20 -23.49 -8.67 -26.96
C SER A 20 -24.66 -7.93 -26.31
N GLN A 21 -25.91 -8.31 -26.56
CA GLN A 21 -27.06 -7.65 -25.96
C GLN A 21 -27.27 -8.05 -24.49
N LEU A 22 -27.18 -9.33 -24.15
CA LEU A 22 -27.29 -9.77 -22.75
C LEU A 22 -26.11 -9.25 -21.92
N ASP A 23 -24.87 -9.37 -22.41
CA ASP A 23 -23.71 -8.89 -21.66
C ASP A 23 -23.75 -7.35 -21.54
N SER A 24 -23.97 -6.62 -22.62
CA SER A 24 -24.02 -5.15 -22.52
C SER A 24 -25.20 -4.67 -21.68
N GLN A 25 -26.40 -5.25 -21.78
CA GLN A 25 -27.56 -4.80 -21.00
C GLN A 25 -27.50 -5.26 -19.56
N LEU A 26 -27.22 -6.54 -19.28
CA LEU A 26 -27.11 -7.02 -17.91
C LEU A 26 -25.93 -6.35 -17.21
N ARG A 27 -24.74 -6.33 -17.84
CA ARG A 27 -23.56 -5.76 -17.20
C ARG A 27 -23.67 -4.25 -17.06
N SER A 28 -24.13 -3.51 -18.08
CA SER A 28 -24.28 -2.06 -17.91
C SER A 28 -25.40 -1.72 -16.92
N GLN A 29 -26.55 -2.39 -16.95
CA GLN A 29 -27.67 -2.02 -16.09
C GLN A 29 -27.50 -2.55 -14.66
N LEU A 30 -27.14 -3.82 -14.46
CA LEU A 30 -26.89 -4.32 -13.11
C LEU A 30 -25.67 -3.66 -12.50
N TYR A 31 -24.54 -3.55 -13.20
CA TYR A 31 -23.34 -2.97 -12.61
C TYR A 31 -23.54 -1.49 -12.36
N SER A 32 -24.06 -0.70 -13.32
CA SER A 32 -24.27 0.73 -13.05
C SER A 32 -25.35 0.99 -12.01
N GLN A 33 -26.43 0.20 -11.94
CA GLN A 33 -27.48 0.42 -10.95
C GLN A 33 -27.09 -0.09 -9.57
N LEU A 34 -26.48 -1.27 -9.44
CA LEU A 34 -25.98 -1.75 -8.15
C LEU A 34 -24.84 -0.88 -7.64
N ASP A 35 -23.86 -0.56 -8.48
CA ASP A 35 -22.72 0.26 -8.08
C ASP A 35 -23.18 1.68 -7.73
N SER A 36 -23.95 2.35 -8.60
CA SER A 36 -24.41 3.70 -8.29
C SER A 36 -25.39 3.75 -7.12
N GLN A 37 -26.30 2.78 -6.94
CA GLN A 37 -27.25 2.81 -5.84
C GLN A 37 -26.62 2.35 -4.52
N LEU A 38 -25.81 1.29 -4.52
CA LEU A 38 -25.09 0.88 -3.31
C LEU A 38 -24.09 1.95 -2.92
N ASP A 39 -23.24 2.40 -3.83
CA ASP A 39 -22.22 3.38 -3.51
C ASP A 39 -22.87 4.70 -3.08
N SER A 40 -23.82 5.26 -3.84
CA SER A 40 -24.44 6.53 -3.44
C SER A 40 -25.29 6.41 -2.16
N GLN A 41 -26.03 5.32 -1.95
CA GLN A 41 -26.90 5.19 -0.77
C GLN A 41 -26.13 4.74 0.47
N LEU A 42 -25.26 3.72 0.39
CA LEU A 42 -24.44 3.34 1.55
C LEU A 42 -23.50 4.48 1.91
N TYR A 43 -22.81 5.07 0.94
CA TYR A 43 -21.86 6.15 1.23
C TYR A 43 -22.58 7.37 1.81
N SER A 44 -23.70 7.82 1.23
CA SER A 44 -24.41 8.98 1.78
C SER A 44 -25.09 8.70 3.13
N GLN A 45 -25.64 7.51 3.35
CA GLN A 45 -26.28 7.14 4.62
C GLN A 45 -25.26 6.89 5.72
N LEU A 46 -24.19 6.14 5.46
CA LEU A 46 -23.12 5.94 6.45
C LEU A 46 -22.39 7.25 6.72
N ARG A 47 -22.12 8.06 5.70
CA ARG A 47 -21.49 9.37 5.90
C ARG A 47 -22.40 10.29 6.69
N SER A 48 -23.69 10.38 6.37
CA SER A 48 -24.62 11.21 7.15
C SER A 48 -24.75 10.71 8.59
N GLN A 49 -24.81 9.40 8.84
CA GLN A 49 -24.87 8.85 10.19
C GLN A 49 -23.57 9.05 10.97
N LEU A 50 -22.42 8.74 10.38
CA LEU A 50 -21.10 8.86 11.03
C LEU A 50 -20.64 10.31 11.21
N TYR A 51 -21.01 11.23 10.31
CA TYR A 51 -20.67 12.65 10.40
C TYR A 51 -21.77 13.51 11.05
N SER A 52 -22.94 12.96 11.37
CA SER A 52 -23.99 13.70 12.10
C SER A 52 -23.70 13.85 13.59
N GLN A 53 -22.85 12.98 14.15
CA GLN A 53 -22.48 13.03 15.56
C GLN A 53 -21.20 13.85 15.73
N PRO A 54 -21.17 14.88 16.58
CA PRO A 54 -19.94 15.59 16.90
C PRO A 54 -19.00 14.65 17.66
N TRP A 55 -18.02 14.09 16.96
CA TRP A 55 -16.97 13.32 17.58
C TRP A 55 -15.71 14.17 17.71
N TYR A 56 -15.05 14.05 18.85
CA TYR A 56 -13.78 14.72 19.12
C TYR A 56 -12.67 13.67 19.17
N VAL A 57 -11.55 13.93 18.49
CA VAL A 57 -10.38 13.05 18.51
C VAL A 57 -9.19 13.72 19.16
N GLY A 58 -8.52 12.95 20.02
CA GLY A 58 -7.44 13.37 20.90
C GLY A 58 -6.07 13.54 20.29
N CYS A 59 -5.76 12.81 19.22
CA CYS A 59 -4.38 12.63 18.76
C CYS A 59 -3.67 13.95 18.38
N TRP A 60 -4.42 14.99 17.99
CA TRP A 60 -3.90 16.30 17.63
C TRP A 60 -3.77 17.29 18.80
N TRP A 61 -4.40 17.01 19.95
CA TRP A 61 -4.45 17.94 21.08
C TRP A 61 -3.18 17.97 21.93
N ARG A 62 -2.30 16.97 21.79
CA ARG A 62 -0.96 16.97 22.39
C ARG A 62 -0.09 18.12 21.92
N ALA A 63 -0.19 18.52 20.67
CA ALA A 63 0.56 19.69 20.19
C ALA A 63 0.09 20.97 20.90
N TRP A 64 -1.22 21.07 21.15
CA TRP A 64 -1.82 22.20 21.86
C TRP A 64 -1.40 22.25 23.34
N SER A 65 -1.28 21.11 24.02
CA SER A 65 -0.78 21.10 25.40
C SER A 65 0.62 21.70 25.48
N GLY A 66 1.53 21.31 24.56
CA GLY A 66 2.85 21.92 24.43
C GLY A 66 2.80 23.42 24.13
N TRP A 67 1.90 23.86 23.26
CA TRP A 67 1.72 25.28 22.92
C TRP A 67 1.24 26.11 24.13
N TYR A 68 0.22 25.66 24.86
CA TYR A 68 -0.27 26.35 26.06
C TYR A 68 0.77 26.39 27.18
N LEU A 69 1.52 25.29 27.38
CA LEU A 69 2.64 25.25 28.33
C LEU A 69 3.74 26.25 27.94
N GLY A 70 4.04 26.37 26.63
CA GLY A 70 4.96 27.39 26.11
C GLY A 70 4.45 28.81 26.38
N ALA A 71 3.18 29.10 26.08
CA ALA A 71 2.57 30.39 26.35
C ALA A 71 2.58 30.75 27.85
N LYS A 72 2.35 29.77 28.74
CA LYS A 72 2.44 29.95 30.20
C LYS A 72 3.86 30.35 30.60
N LYS A 73 4.90 29.73 30.02
CA LYS A 73 6.31 30.11 30.23
C LYS A 73 6.62 31.53 29.75
N LEU A 74 5.93 32.02 28.72
CA LEU A 74 6.06 33.40 28.22
C LEU A 74 5.26 34.43 29.05
N GLY A 75 4.56 33.99 30.10
CA GLY A 75 3.81 34.88 31.01
C GLY A 75 2.33 35.06 30.67
N VAL A 76 1.80 34.33 29.68
CA VAL A 76 0.35 34.29 29.44
C VAL A 76 -0.34 33.62 30.64
N ARG A 77 -1.40 34.25 31.14
CA ARG A 77 -2.17 33.75 32.28
C ARG A 77 -3.30 32.85 31.78
N PHE A 78 -3.37 31.66 32.36
CA PHE A 78 -4.46 30.71 32.14
C PHE A 78 -5.11 30.36 33.48
N ASP A 79 -6.29 29.73 33.42
CA ASP A 79 -6.77 28.93 34.53
C ASP A 79 -5.84 27.72 34.70
N ASN A 80 -5.12 27.66 35.82
CA ASN A 80 -4.15 26.60 36.07
C ASN A 80 -4.83 25.24 36.20
N GLN A 81 -6.01 25.16 36.84
CA GLN A 81 -6.68 23.89 37.02
C GLN A 81 -7.13 23.31 35.67
N ALA A 82 -7.71 24.15 34.81
CA ALA A 82 -8.14 23.72 33.48
C ALA A 82 -6.95 23.32 32.60
N LEU A 83 -5.85 24.09 32.66
CA LEU A 83 -4.64 23.77 31.90
C LEU A 83 -3.98 22.48 32.38
N ASP A 84 -3.85 22.28 33.69
CA ASP A 84 -3.22 21.09 34.25
C ASP A 84 -4.04 19.84 33.89
N LEU A 85 -5.38 19.90 34.00
CA LEU A 85 -6.28 18.82 33.54
C LEU A 85 -6.12 18.51 32.04
N PHE A 86 -6.03 19.54 31.20
CA PHE A 86 -5.86 19.38 29.76
C PHE A 86 -4.50 18.75 29.41
N VAL A 87 -3.43 19.18 30.09
CA VAL A 87 -2.08 18.62 29.90
C VAL A 87 -2.04 17.17 30.36
N ASP A 88 -2.47 16.89 31.59
CA ASP A 88 -2.48 15.54 32.17
C ASP A 88 -3.27 14.56 31.29
N TRP A 89 -4.45 14.97 30.82
CA TRP A 89 -5.28 14.16 29.93
C TRP A 89 -4.53 13.80 28.64
N ASN A 90 -3.94 14.80 27.98
CA ASN A 90 -3.21 14.58 26.74
C ASN A 90 -1.94 13.76 26.94
N GLU A 91 -1.24 13.92 28.07
CA GLU A 91 -0.04 13.12 28.39
C GLU A 91 -0.38 11.65 28.67
N MET A 92 -1.51 11.37 29.34
CA MET A 92 -1.89 10.01 29.71
C MET A 92 -2.57 9.22 28.57
N ALA A 93 -3.31 9.91 27.69
CA ALA A 93 -4.07 9.30 26.60
C ALA A 93 -3.64 9.85 25.24
N SER A 94 -2.80 9.11 24.52
CA SER A 94 -2.33 9.50 23.17
C SER A 94 -3.44 9.53 22.14
N CYS A 95 -4.44 8.66 22.29
CA CYS A 95 -5.56 8.56 21.37
C CYS A 95 -6.85 8.36 22.14
N TRP A 96 -7.82 9.24 21.90
CA TRP A 96 -9.17 9.11 22.44
C TRP A 96 -10.16 9.62 21.40
N CYS A 97 -11.35 9.02 21.38
CA CYS A 97 -12.48 9.41 20.55
C CYS A 97 -13.69 9.57 21.47
N ALA A 98 -14.18 10.79 21.59
CA ALA A 98 -15.35 11.11 22.42
C ALA A 98 -16.60 11.31 21.55
N TYR A 99 -17.70 10.73 21.99
CA TYR A 99 -19.06 10.85 21.48
C TYR A 99 -19.99 11.28 22.62
N GLU A 100 -21.25 11.58 22.31
CA GLU A 100 -22.27 11.77 23.33
C GLU A 100 -22.47 10.46 24.14
N GLY A 101 -22.18 10.52 25.45
CA GLY A 101 -22.36 9.38 26.36
C GLY A 101 -21.32 8.25 26.24
N LEU A 102 -20.34 8.35 25.34
CA LEU A 102 -19.30 7.33 25.14
C LEU A 102 -17.95 8.00 24.87
N CYS A 103 -16.90 7.56 25.57
CA CYS A 103 -15.53 7.96 25.28
C CYS A 103 -14.65 6.72 25.18
N VAL A 104 -14.06 6.50 24.01
CA VAL A 104 -13.06 5.44 23.80
C VAL A 104 -11.69 6.06 24.04
N VAL A 105 -10.92 5.48 24.96
CA VAL A 105 -9.61 6.01 25.36
C VAL A 105 -8.57 4.91 25.28
N SER A 106 -7.45 5.18 24.62
CA SER A 106 -6.28 4.33 24.62
C SER A 106 -5.16 4.97 25.44
N ARG A 107 -4.50 4.15 26.27
CA ARG A 107 -3.25 4.56 26.94
C ARG A 107 -2.14 4.70 25.90
N ASN A 108 -1.05 5.35 26.29
CA ASN A 108 0.14 5.39 25.44
C ASN A 108 0.68 3.99 25.11
N PRO A 109 1.29 3.81 23.93
CA PRO A 109 2.15 2.66 23.70
C PRO A 109 3.28 2.65 24.74
N VAL A 110 3.68 1.45 25.15
CA VAL A 110 4.78 1.23 26.09
C VAL A 110 6.13 1.12 25.40
N ASP A 111 6.14 0.92 24.08
CA ASP A 111 7.34 0.83 23.27
C ASP A 111 7.05 1.29 21.84
N VAL A 112 7.97 2.07 21.26
CA VAL A 112 7.85 2.59 19.90
C VAL A 112 9.23 2.63 19.26
N HIS A 113 9.40 1.94 18.13
CA HIS A 113 10.65 1.84 17.38
C HIS A 113 10.57 2.65 16.10
N TRP A 114 11.58 3.50 15.91
CA TRP A 114 11.73 4.37 14.75
C TRP A 114 13.09 4.14 14.10
N GLN A 115 13.11 4.15 12.77
CA GLN A 115 14.34 4.19 11.98
C GLN A 115 14.17 5.21 10.87
N ASP A 116 15.16 6.09 10.71
CA ASP A 116 15.20 7.12 9.65
C ASP A 116 13.93 8.00 9.56
N GLY A 117 13.27 8.21 10.71
CA GLY A 117 12.05 9.02 10.81
C GLY A 117 10.74 8.27 10.58
N GLU A 118 10.80 6.95 10.35
CA GLU A 118 9.64 6.10 10.09
C GLU A 118 9.50 4.99 11.14
N LEU A 119 8.28 4.48 11.34
CA LEU A 119 8.05 3.32 12.21
C LEU A 119 8.73 2.09 11.60
N HIS A 120 9.61 1.47 12.37
CA HIS A 120 10.37 0.32 11.90
C HIS A 120 10.81 -0.55 13.07
N ASN A 121 10.59 -1.86 12.98
CA ASN A 121 11.25 -2.85 13.84
C ASN A 121 11.43 -4.19 13.10
N ASP A 122 12.69 -4.56 12.85
CA ASP A 122 13.06 -5.83 12.20
C ASP A 122 12.88 -7.08 13.10
N SER A 123 12.61 -6.88 14.39
CA SER A 123 12.65 -7.96 15.40
C SER A 123 11.37 -8.10 16.23
N GLY A 124 10.33 -7.32 15.91
CA GLY A 124 9.06 -7.36 16.63
C GLY A 124 8.13 -6.21 16.23
N MET A 125 7.18 -5.89 17.11
CA MET A 125 6.25 -4.78 16.89
C MET A 125 7.00 -3.43 16.83
N SER A 126 6.65 -2.58 15.86
CA SER A 126 7.10 -1.19 15.79
C SER A 126 6.41 -0.32 16.84
N VAL A 127 5.18 -0.66 17.23
CA VAL A 127 4.42 -0.03 18.31
C VAL A 127 3.82 -1.11 19.19
N ARG A 128 4.05 -1.05 20.50
CA ARG A 128 3.49 -2.04 21.44
C ARG A 128 2.73 -1.37 22.57
N TYR A 129 1.58 -1.90 22.93
CA TYR A 129 0.75 -1.48 24.05
C TYR A 129 0.88 -2.45 25.23
N ALA A 130 0.49 -1.97 26.41
CA ALA A 130 0.65 -2.71 27.67
C ALA A 130 -0.18 -4.00 27.75
N ASP A 131 -1.27 -4.07 26.98
CA ASP A 131 -2.17 -5.22 26.89
C ASP A 131 -1.68 -6.30 25.90
N GLY A 132 -0.53 -6.08 25.26
CA GLY A 132 0.04 -6.99 24.26
C GLY A 132 -0.44 -6.72 22.83
N TRP A 133 -1.34 -5.76 22.61
CA TRP A 133 -1.68 -5.32 21.26
C TRP A 133 -0.55 -4.45 20.68
N GLY A 134 -0.42 -4.43 19.35
CA GLY A 134 0.54 -3.57 18.70
C GLY A 134 0.48 -3.62 17.19
N VAL A 135 1.42 -2.91 16.57
CA VAL A 135 1.56 -2.77 15.13
C VAL A 135 2.95 -3.24 14.73
N TYR A 136 3.05 -3.97 13.63
CA TYR A 136 4.32 -4.28 12.98
C TYR A 136 4.50 -3.32 11.81
N SER A 137 5.70 -2.76 11.68
CA SER A 137 6.03 -1.87 10.57
C SER A 137 7.48 -2.00 10.19
N LEU A 138 7.75 -1.87 8.90
CA LEU A 138 9.09 -1.85 8.33
C LEU A 138 9.19 -0.65 7.39
N ALA A 139 10.02 0.33 7.74
CA ALA A 139 10.21 1.57 6.97
C ALA A 139 8.87 2.25 6.66
N GLY A 140 8.06 2.47 7.72
CA GLY A 140 6.77 3.14 7.62
C GLY A 140 5.62 2.29 7.08
N VAL A 141 5.91 1.15 6.44
CA VAL A 141 4.88 0.26 5.89
C VAL A 141 4.34 -0.66 6.97
N ALA A 142 3.03 -0.66 7.20
CA ALA A 142 2.37 -1.60 8.11
C ALA A 142 2.36 -3.00 7.49
N VAL A 143 2.84 -3.99 8.26
CA VAL A 143 2.98 -5.38 7.82
C VAL A 143 2.37 -6.33 8.85
N ASP A 144 2.21 -7.60 8.50
CA ASP A 144 1.81 -8.62 9.46
C ASP A 144 2.99 -9.10 10.32
N GLN A 145 2.66 -9.84 11.38
CA GLN A 145 3.63 -10.44 12.29
C GLN A 145 4.57 -11.42 11.58
N GLN A 146 4.06 -12.19 10.60
CA GLN A 146 4.81 -13.24 9.92
C GLN A 146 6.01 -12.67 9.15
N ILE A 147 5.83 -11.52 8.49
CA ILE A 147 6.88 -10.80 7.75
C ILE A 147 8.08 -10.45 8.64
N VAL A 148 7.84 -10.19 9.93
CA VAL A 148 8.86 -9.73 10.88
C VAL A 148 9.41 -10.88 11.71
N GLU A 149 8.54 -11.67 12.35
CA GLU A 149 8.96 -12.66 13.35
C GLU A 149 9.23 -14.05 12.79
N SER A 150 8.69 -14.38 11.60
CA SER A 150 8.89 -15.71 10.98
C SER A 150 8.93 -15.62 9.45
N PRO A 151 9.76 -14.74 8.86
CA PRO A 151 9.79 -14.47 7.43
C PRO A 151 10.05 -15.71 6.57
N GLU A 152 10.77 -16.69 7.12
CA GLU A 152 11.10 -17.97 6.47
C GLU A 152 9.88 -18.88 6.22
N THR A 153 8.78 -18.65 6.94
CA THR A 153 7.54 -19.44 6.83
C THR A 153 6.60 -18.93 5.74
N GLN A 154 6.93 -17.80 5.10
CA GLN A 154 6.12 -17.24 4.03
C GLN A 154 6.04 -18.19 2.83
N THR A 155 4.89 -18.18 2.17
CA THR A 155 4.60 -19.02 1.01
C THR A 155 4.36 -18.19 -0.25
N ILE A 156 4.54 -18.79 -1.42
CA ILE A 156 4.29 -18.13 -2.71
C ILE A 156 2.82 -17.71 -2.81
N GLU A 157 1.90 -18.53 -2.32
CA GLU A 157 0.47 -18.24 -2.35
C GLU A 157 0.10 -17.01 -1.51
N GLN A 158 0.77 -16.79 -0.37
CA GLN A 158 0.58 -15.59 0.45
C GLN A 158 1.10 -14.35 -0.27
N ILE A 159 2.27 -14.44 -0.92
CA ILE A 159 2.86 -13.34 -1.68
C ILE A 159 1.95 -12.96 -2.86
N GLN A 160 1.44 -13.92 -3.61
CA GLN A 160 0.60 -13.67 -4.78
C GLN A 160 -0.80 -13.13 -4.43
N LYS A 161 -1.29 -13.40 -3.21
CA LYS A 161 -2.57 -12.89 -2.71
C LYS A 161 -2.48 -11.50 -2.07
N GLU A 162 -1.27 -10.96 -1.90
CA GLU A 162 -1.09 -9.65 -1.29
C GLU A 162 -1.46 -8.56 -2.30
N ASP A 163 -2.51 -7.79 -2.00
CA ASP A 163 -3.01 -6.71 -2.85
C ASP A 163 -2.18 -5.42 -2.70
N ASN A 164 -1.54 -5.22 -1.53
CA ASN A 164 -0.70 -4.04 -1.31
C ASN A 164 0.70 -4.29 -1.87
N GLU A 165 1.04 -3.62 -2.97
CA GLU A 165 2.33 -3.79 -3.66
C GLU A 165 3.56 -3.50 -2.78
N GLU A 166 3.46 -2.55 -1.83
CA GLU A 166 4.57 -2.30 -0.89
C GLU A 166 4.77 -3.46 0.08
N VAL A 167 3.68 -4.01 0.61
CA VAL A 167 3.73 -5.19 1.48
C VAL A 167 4.21 -6.40 0.69
N LYS A 168 3.71 -6.60 -0.54
CA LYS A 168 4.11 -7.68 -1.44
C LYS A 168 5.62 -7.62 -1.72
N ARG A 169 6.16 -6.45 -2.03
CA ARG A 169 7.60 -6.23 -2.19
C ARG A 169 8.37 -6.63 -0.93
N ILE A 170 7.94 -6.18 0.25
CA ILE A 170 8.58 -6.53 1.53
C ILE A 170 8.52 -8.05 1.79
N ARG A 171 7.39 -8.70 1.48
CA ARG A 171 7.27 -10.16 1.58
C ARG A 171 8.29 -10.86 0.70
N ILE A 172 8.43 -10.44 -0.55
CA ILE A 172 9.41 -11.02 -1.49
C ILE A 172 10.84 -10.75 -1.02
N GLU A 173 11.14 -9.55 -0.51
CA GLU A 173 12.45 -9.22 0.06
C GLU A 173 12.82 -10.15 1.22
N ARG A 174 11.87 -10.41 2.12
CA ARG A 174 12.02 -11.35 3.25
C ARG A 174 12.09 -12.81 2.83
N PHE A 175 11.32 -13.21 1.83
CA PHE A 175 11.32 -14.55 1.26
C PHE A 175 12.62 -14.84 0.46
N GLY A 176 13.20 -13.78 -0.11
CA GLY A 176 14.35 -13.82 -0.99
C GLY A 176 13.93 -13.84 -2.46
N TRP A 177 14.27 -12.77 -3.18
CA TRP A 177 13.92 -12.60 -4.60
C TRP A 177 14.40 -13.73 -5.52
N GLU A 178 15.62 -14.25 -5.33
CA GLU A 178 16.14 -15.35 -6.16
C GLU A 178 15.28 -16.62 -6.00
N ARG A 179 14.92 -16.93 -4.75
CA ARG A 179 14.05 -18.06 -4.42
C ARG A 179 12.66 -17.84 -5.01
N TYR A 180 12.10 -16.64 -4.85
CA TYR A 180 10.79 -16.28 -5.38
C TYR A 180 10.71 -16.49 -6.89
N LEU A 181 11.62 -15.88 -7.66
CA LEU A 181 11.63 -15.96 -9.12
C LEU A 181 11.77 -17.42 -9.61
N ARG A 182 12.53 -18.25 -8.90
CA ARG A 182 12.67 -19.68 -9.21
C ARG A 182 11.38 -20.44 -8.94
N GLU A 183 10.76 -20.25 -7.78
CA GLU A 183 9.56 -21.00 -7.37
C GLU A 183 8.32 -20.61 -8.18
N VAL A 184 8.20 -19.35 -8.60
CA VAL A 184 7.12 -18.92 -9.52
C VAL A 184 7.39 -19.28 -10.98
N ASN A 185 8.51 -19.96 -11.29
CA ASN A 185 8.94 -20.27 -12.65
C ASN A 185 9.00 -19.02 -13.56
N ALA A 186 9.60 -17.94 -13.06
CA ALA A 186 9.79 -16.72 -13.84
C ALA A 186 10.63 -16.99 -15.10
N SER A 187 10.21 -16.45 -16.23
CA SER A 187 10.96 -16.54 -17.48
C SER A 187 11.90 -15.34 -17.62
N VAL A 188 13.10 -15.59 -18.14
CA VAL A 188 14.02 -14.52 -18.53
C VAL A 188 13.49 -13.91 -19.83
N VAL A 189 13.31 -12.60 -19.82
CA VAL A 189 12.79 -11.83 -20.96
C VAL A 189 13.93 -11.13 -21.67
N ASP A 190 14.84 -10.54 -20.88
CA ASP A 190 16.07 -9.96 -21.39
C ASP A 190 17.18 -10.15 -20.35
N SER A 191 18.42 -10.19 -20.81
CA SER A 191 19.60 -10.24 -19.96
C SER A 191 20.76 -9.62 -20.71
N ARG A 192 21.46 -8.69 -20.07
CA ARG A 192 22.59 -7.99 -20.68
C ARG A 192 23.71 -7.71 -19.68
N ILE A 193 24.87 -7.38 -20.23
CA ILE A 193 25.92 -6.71 -19.47
C ILE A 193 25.78 -5.22 -19.76
N ASN A 194 25.58 -4.41 -18.72
CA ASN A 194 25.60 -2.97 -18.84
C ASN A 194 27.06 -2.53 -19.06
N GLU A 195 27.40 -2.09 -20.27
CA GLU A 195 28.79 -1.74 -20.62
C GLU A 195 29.35 -0.54 -19.84
N ILE A 196 28.46 0.35 -19.36
CA ILE A 196 28.86 1.54 -18.59
C ILE A 196 29.29 1.12 -17.17
N GLU A 197 28.47 0.29 -16.52
CA GLU A 197 28.72 -0.13 -15.14
C GLU A 197 29.54 -1.42 -15.04
N GLY A 198 29.57 -2.23 -16.09
CA GLY A 198 30.17 -3.56 -16.10
C GLY A 198 29.40 -4.59 -15.28
N THR A 199 28.10 -4.40 -15.10
CA THR A 199 27.25 -5.22 -14.23
C THR A 199 26.24 -6.03 -15.05
N HIS A 200 25.89 -7.22 -14.55
CA HIS A 200 24.85 -8.03 -15.17
C HIS A 200 23.47 -7.52 -14.76
N GLU A 201 22.60 -7.41 -15.75
CA GLU A 201 21.20 -7.03 -15.60
C GLU A 201 20.32 -8.12 -16.20
N GLY A 202 19.19 -8.37 -15.55
CA GLY A 202 18.19 -9.32 -16.02
C GLY A 202 16.78 -8.74 -15.89
N LEU A 203 15.92 -9.06 -16.84
CA LEU A 203 14.51 -8.74 -16.83
C LEU A 203 13.72 -10.04 -16.81
N PHE A 204 12.83 -10.19 -15.84
CA PHE A 204 12.08 -11.42 -15.62
C PHE A 204 10.58 -11.15 -15.72
N ALA A 205 9.84 -12.10 -16.29
CA ALA A 205 8.39 -12.13 -16.25
C ALA A 205 7.93 -13.29 -15.38
N THR A 206 6.99 -13.03 -14.48
CA THR A 206 6.31 -14.09 -13.74
C THR A 206 4.98 -14.46 -14.41
N PRO A 207 4.45 -15.68 -14.17
CA PRO A 207 3.19 -16.12 -14.79
C PRO A 207 1.97 -15.26 -14.47
N ASP A 208 1.96 -14.57 -13.32
CA ASP A 208 0.93 -13.63 -12.89
C ASP A 208 1.06 -12.23 -13.53
N GLY A 209 2.06 -12.01 -14.39
CA GLY A 209 2.20 -10.79 -15.19
C GLY A 209 3.11 -9.72 -14.58
N MET A 210 3.72 -9.97 -13.41
CA MET A 210 4.72 -9.07 -12.83
C MET A 210 5.98 -9.06 -13.70
N ARG A 211 6.57 -7.87 -13.83
CA ARG A 211 7.84 -7.63 -14.53
C ARG A 211 8.88 -7.15 -13.55
N ALA A 212 9.92 -7.94 -13.32
CA ALA A 212 10.98 -7.60 -12.37
C ALA A 212 12.30 -7.35 -13.09
N PHE A 213 12.85 -6.14 -12.91
CA PHE A 213 14.22 -5.80 -13.28
C PHE A 213 15.17 -6.15 -12.14
N VAL A 214 16.26 -6.83 -12.46
CA VAL A 214 17.32 -7.24 -11.53
C VAL A 214 18.61 -6.58 -11.97
N GLY A 215 19.11 -5.66 -11.14
CA GLY A 215 20.34 -4.93 -11.40
C GLY A 215 21.31 -5.07 -10.23
N ARG A 216 22.61 -4.99 -10.51
CA ARG A 216 23.65 -4.99 -9.47
C ARG A 216 24.33 -3.62 -9.43
N CYS A 217 24.38 -3.00 -8.25
CA CYS A 217 25.16 -1.78 -8.05
C CYS A 217 26.65 -2.13 -7.95
N ARG A 218 27.46 -1.53 -8.84
CA ARG A 218 28.92 -1.78 -8.88
C ARG A 218 29.64 -1.40 -7.59
N SER A 219 29.28 -0.28 -6.96
CA SER A 219 30.01 0.28 -5.82
C SER A 219 29.73 -0.46 -4.51
N THR A 220 28.51 -0.95 -4.31
CA THR A 220 28.09 -1.64 -3.08
C THR A 220 28.02 -3.16 -3.24
N GLY A 221 28.02 -3.65 -4.49
CA GLY A 221 27.80 -5.06 -4.81
C GLY A 221 26.37 -5.55 -4.60
N ARG A 222 25.46 -4.68 -4.09
CA ARG A 222 24.06 -5.00 -3.81
C ARG A 222 23.31 -5.32 -5.09
N VAL A 223 22.44 -6.32 -5.02
CA VAL A 223 21.50 -6.68 -6.08
C VAL A 223 20.14 -6.08 -5.72
N TYR A 224 19.54 -5.37 -6.68
CA TYR A 224 18.26 -4.71 -6.56
C TYR A 224 17.26 -5.43 -7.44
N PHE A 225 16.06 -5.59 -6.91
CA PHE A 225 14.92 -6.13 -7.62
C PHE A 225 13.86 -5.05 -7.61
N LEU A 226 13.46 -4.61 -8.80
CA LEU A 226 12.55 -3.49 -8.99
C LEU A 226 11.45 -3.93 -9.93
N GLU A 227 10.21 -3.82 -9.49
CA GLU A 227 9.07 -4.02 -10.37
C GLU A 227 8.98 -2.87 -11.37
N VAL A 228 8.74 -3.21 -12.63
CA VAL A 228 8.59 -2.26 -13.74
C VAL A 228 7.32 -2.57 -14.52
N GLU A 229 6.95 -1.70 -15.45
CA GLU A 229 5.72 -1.90 -16.23
C GLU A 229 5.71 -3.24 -16.99
N PRO A 230 4.61 -4.01 -16.98
CA PRO A 230 4.52 -5.31 -17.65
C PRO A 230 4.85 -5.32 -19.15
N SER A 231 4.66 -4.18 -19.84
CA SER A 231 4.90 -4.01 -21.27
C SER A 231 6.39 -3.94 -21.64
N ILE A 232 7.28 -3.66 -20.68
CA ILE A 232 8.72 -3.51 -20.90
C ILE A 232 9.35 -4.83 -21.33
N GLN A 233 10.17 -4.79 -22.39
CA GLN A 233 10.77 -5.98 -23.01
C GLN A 233 12.30 -6.02 -22.89
N THR A 234 12.96 -4.93 -22.50
CA THR A 234 14.43 -4.90 -22.37
C THR A 234 14.90 -4.27 -21.07
N CYS A 235 16.09 -4.67 -20.61
CA CYS A 235 16.75 -4.08 -19.45
C CYS A 235 17.01 -2.58 -19.63
N GLU A 236 17.23 -2.12 -20.87
CA GLU A 236 17.39 -0.71 -21.19
C GLU A 236 16.11 0.10 -20.96
N GLN A 237 14.99 -0.42 -21.45
CA GLN A 237 13.68 0.19 -21.25
C GLN A 237 13.33 0.27 -19.77
N ALA A 238 13.62 -0.78 -19.00
CA ALA A 238 13.45 -0.80 -17.55
C ALA A 238 14.23 0.33 -16.86
N GLN A 239 15.51 0.53 -17.23
CA GLN A 239 16.31 1.62 -16.68
C GLN A 239 15.77 3.01 -17.01
N VAL A 240 15.34 3.22 -18.26
CA VAL A 240 14.76 4.50 -18.69
C VAL A 240 13.47 4.78 -17.91
N TRP A 241 12.61 3.77 -17.75
CA TRP A 241 11.37 3.87 -17.00
C TRP A 241 11.62 4.25 -15.54
N MET A 242 12.55 3.56 -14.86
CA MET A 242 12.91 3.84 -13.46
C MET A 242 13.50 5.24 -13.25
N ARG A 243 14.16 5.82 -14.26
CA ARG A 243 14.70 7.19 -14.22
C ARG A 243 13.63 8.27 -14.49
N GLY A 244 12.35 7.89 -14.52
CA GLY A 244 11.24 8.83 -14.71
C GLY A 244 10.91 9.08 -16.18
N GLY A 245 11.15 8.10 -17.06
CA GLY A 245 10.90 8.16 -18.50
C GLY A 245 9.42 8.31 -18.88
N ARG A 246 8.80 9.45 -18.55
CA ARG A 246 7.80 10.06 -19.41
C ARG A 246 8.57 10.77 -20.52
N GLN A 247 8.31 10.43 -21.78
CA GLN A 247 8.92 11.07 -22.94
C GLN A 247 8.65 12.59 -23.05
N ASP A 248 7.83 13.17 -22.16
CA ASP A 248 7.32 14.55 -22.26
C ASP A 248 7.68 15.49 -21.09
N LEU A 249 8.76 15.26 -20.34
CA LEU A 249 9.25 16.28 -19.40
C LEU A 249 10.63 16.78 -19.83
N THR A 250 10.61 17.95 -20.45
CA THR A 250 11.75 18.87 -20.52
C THR A 250 12.37 18.97 -19.12
N CYS A 251 13.54 18.36 -18.96
CA CYS A 251 14.37 18.55 -17.79
C CYS A 251 14.79 20.02 -17.75
N ILE A 252 14.13 20.82 -16.91
CA ILE A 252 14.67 22.09 -16.46
C ILE A 252 15.62 21.73 -15.31
N GLY A 253 16.90 21.62 -15.64
CA GLY A 253 17.95 21.38 -14.65
C GLY A 253 17.92 22.46 -13.57
N ALA A 254 17.97 22.04 -12.31
CA ALA A 254 18.35 22.91 -11.21
C ALA A 254 19.87 22.81 -11.04
N SER A 255 20.51 23.98 -11.15
CA SER A 255 21.88 24.28 -10.73
C SER A 255 22.15 23.91 -9.28
#